data_AF-A0A3C1G6W1-F1
#
_entry.id   AF-A0A3C1G6W1-F1
#
_cell.length_a   1.000
_cell.length_b   1.000
_cell.length_c   1.000
_cell.angle_alpha   90.00
_cell.angle_beta   90.00
_cell.angle_gamma   90.00
#
_symmetry.space_group_name_H-M   'P 1'
#
loop_
_entity.id
_entity.type
_entity.pdbx_description
1 polymer ?
#
loop_
_entity_poly.entity_id
_entity_poly.type
_entity_poly.pdbx_seq_one_letter_code
_entity_poly.pdbx_strand_id
1 'polypeptide(L)' 'MGVISIRLNKDEERVLKMLAEHFHEDKSALVKKSLLELYENVVDLEEIKKFEAKERKGKVSFFTAEDILEK' A
#
# COMPACT_ATOMS: atom_id res chain seq x y z
N MET A 1 19.96 -11.38 9.60
CA MET A 1 18.61 -10.77 9.63
C MET A 1 18.55 -9.86 10.85
N GLY A 2 18.13 -8.60 10.69
CA GLY A 2 18.01 -7.67 11.82
C GLY A 2 16.77 -7.99 12.66
N VAL A 3 16.87 -7.85 13.98
CA VAL A 3 15.73 -7.98 14.90
C VAL A 3 15.21 -6.59 15.21
N ILE A 4 13.91 -6.36 14.99
CA ILE A 4 13.23 -5.12 15.35
C ILE A 4 12.26 -5.44 16.48
N SER A 5 12.37 -4.72 17.59
CA SER A 5 11.43 -4.84 18.72
C SER A 5 10.41 -3.72 18.63
N ILE A 6 9.12 -4.11 18.55
CA ILE A 6 7.99 -3.17 18.49
C ILE A 6 7.22 -3.29 19.80
N ARG A 7 6.93 -2.17 20.44
CA ARG A 7 6.10 -2.15 21.65
C ARG A 7 4.64 -1.97 21.23
N LEU A 8 3.78 -2.90 21.67
CA LEU A 8 2.35 -2.85 21.45
C LEU A 8 1.63 -2.61 22.77
N ASN A 9 0.49 -1.93 22.71
CA ASN A 9 -0.45 -1.89 23.81
C ASN A 9 -1.33 -3.17 23.84
N LYS A 10 -2.17 -3.30 24.87
CA LYS A 10 -3.01 -4.51 25.06
C LYS A 10 -4.02 -4.72 23.93
N ASP A 11 -4.57 -3.64 23.38
CA ASP A 11 -5.56 -3.70 22.31
C ASP A 11 -4.91 -4.06 20.98
N GLU A 12 -3.77 -3.44 20.65
CA GLU A 12 -2.95 -3.76 19.48
C GLU A 12 -2.48 -5.21 19.50
N GLU A 13 -2.06 -5.73 20.66
CA GLU A 13 -1.66 -7.13 20.80
C GLU A 13 -2.84 -8.09 20.55
N ARG A 14 -4.03 -7.74 21.04
CA ARG A 14 -5.26 -8.51 20.80
C ARG A 14 -5.61 -8.54 19.31
N VAL A 15 -5.53 -7.38 18.64
CA VAL A 15 -5.77 -7.27 17.19
C VAL A 15 -4.76 -8.12 16.42
N LEU A 16 -3.46 -7.98 16.73
CA LEU A 16 -2.42 -8.75 16.05
C LEU A 16 -2.56 -10.26 16.25
N LYS A 17 -2.98 -10.69 17.45
CA LYS A 17 -3.25 -12.10 17.73
C LYS A 17 -4.43 -12.62 16.92
N MET A 18 -5.54 -11.88 16.89
CA MET A 18 -6.72 -12.23 16.10
C MET A 18 -6.40 -12.32 14.60
N LEU A 19 -5.62 -11.38 14.08
CA LEU A 19 -5.18 -11.40 12.68
C LEU A 19 -4.24 -12.59 12.40
N ALA A 20 -3.30 -12.90 13.29
CA ALA A 20 -2.43 -14.06 13.16
C ALA A 20 -3.22 -15.37 13.13
N GLU A 21 -4.25 -15.49 13.96
CA GLU A 21 -5.17 -16.64 13.97
C GLU A 21 -6.01 -16.73 12.69
N HIS A 22 -6.56 -15.62 12.23
CA HIS A 22 -7.40 -15.56 11.03
C HIS A 22 -6.64 -15.88 9.74
N PHE A 23 -5.44 -15.30 9.59
CA PHE A 23 -4.64 -15.45 8.38
C PHE A 23 -3.69 -16.66 8.44
N HIS A 24 -3.61 -17.35 9.59
CA HIS A 24 -2.68 -18.46 9.82
C HIS A 24 -1.22 -18.10 9.53
N GLU A 25 -0.81 -16.89 9.88
CA GLU A 25 0.53 -16.38 9.63
C GLU A 25 1.21 -15.91 10.92
N ASP A 26 2.54 -15.96 10.92
CA ASP A 26 3.33 -15.38 11.99
C ASP A 26 3.08 -13.89 12.14
N LYS A 27 3.02 -13.42 13.40
CA LYS A 27 2.88 -12.00 13.74
C LYS A 27 3.90 -11.12 12.99
N SER A 28 5.13 -11.61 12.83
CA SER A 28 6.19 -10.88 12.12
C SER A 28 5.96 -10.80 10.61
N ALA A 29 5.31 -11.80 10.01
CA ALA A 29 4.94 -11.78 8.60
C ALA A 29 3.81 -10.77 8.36
N LEU A 30 2.80 -10.75 9.22
CA LEU A 30 1.71 -9.78 9.16
C LEU A 30 2.21 -8.33 9.29
N VAL A 31 3.08 -8.06 10.27
CA VAL A 31 3.66 -6.72 10.44
C VAL A 31 4.44 -6.29 9.18
N LYS A 32 5.20 -7.19 8.54
CA LYS A 32 5.90 -6.88 7.30
C LYS A 32 4.96 -6.60 6.14
N LYS A 33 3.89 -7.40 5.99
CA LYS A 33 2.88 -7.17 4.96
C LYS A 33 2.22 -5.82 5.14
N SER A 34 1.75 -5.51 6.34
CA SER A 34 1.12 -4.22 6.62
C SER A 34 2.06 -3.04 6.40
N LEU A 35 3.36 -3.18 6.69
CA LEU A 35 4.34 -2.14 6.38
C LEU A 35 4.47 -1.88 4.86
N LEU A 36 4.47 -2.95 4.05
CA LEU A 36 4.52 -2.83 2.60
C LEU A 36 3.23 -2.21 2.05
N GLU A 37 2.07 -2.67 2.51
CA GLU A 37 0.78 -2.09 2.11
C GLU A 37 0.69 -0.60 2.46
N LEU A 38 1.16 -0.20 3.64
CA LEU A 38 1.20 1.22 4.03
C LEU A 38 2.15 2.03 3.13
N TYR A 39 3.30 1.45 2.74
CA TYR A 39 4.22 2.09 1.81
C TYR A 39 3.60 2.26 0.41
N GLU A 40 2.98 1.21 -0.13
CA GLU A 40 2.29 1.24 -1.42
C GLU A 40 1.21 2.32 -1.45
N ASN A 41 0.38 2.41 -0.41
CA ASN A 41 -0.62 3.46 -0.28
C ASN A 41 -0.03 4.88 -0.35
N VAL A 42 1.15 5.10 0.26
CA VAL A 42 1.82 6.41 0.19
C VAL A 42 2.28 6.71 -1.23
N VAL A 43 2.93 5.75 -1.89
CA VAL A 43 3.42 5.90 -3.26
C VAL A 43 2.28 6.14 -4.24
N ASP A 44 1.20 5.38 -4.13
CA ASP A 44 0.03 5.51 -4.99
C ASP A 44 -0.62 6.89 -4.84
N LEU A 45 -0.76 7.38 -3.60
CA LEU A 45 -1.27 8.73 -3.34
C LEU A 45 -0.36 9.82 -3.91
N GLU A 46 0.96 9.65 -3.85
CA GLU A 46 1.89 10.58 -4.50
C GLU A 46 1.72 10.59 -6.01
N GLU A 47 1.50 9.43 -6.63
CA GLU A 47 1.37 9.33 -8.08
C GLU A 47 0.05 9.91 -8.58
N ILE A 48 -1.05 9.69 -7.84
CA ILE A 48 -2.33 10.36 -8.06
C ILE A 48 -2.14 11.88 -8.00
N LYS A 49 -1.49 12.41 -6.95
CA LYS A 49 -1.24 13.86 -6.82
C LYS A 49 -0.40 14.41 -7.97
N LYS A 50 0.62 13.67 -8.44
CA LYS A 50 1.42 14.07 -9.60
C LYS A 50 0.58 14.09 -10.87
N PHE A 51 -0.31 13.12 -11.06
CA PHE A 51 -1.23 13.10 -12.19
C PHE A 51 -2.20 14.29 -12.14
N GLU A 52 -2.89 14.53 -11.01
CA GLU A 52 -3.80 15.66 -10.83
C GLU A 52 -3.10 17.01 -11.09
N ALA A 53 -1.85 17.15 -10.66
CA ALA A 53 -1.06 18.35 -10.93
C ALA A 53 -0.70 18.52 -12.42
N LYS A 54 -0.51 17.44 -13.17
CA LYS A 54 -0.30 17.47 -14.64
C LYS A 54 -1.61 17.76 -15.36
N GLU A 55 -2.73 17.22 -14.89
CA GLU A 55 -4.07 17.45 -15.44
C GLU A 55 -4.47 18.93 -15.30
N ARG A 56 -4.29 19.51 -14.10
CA ARG A 56 -4.53 20.96 -13.86
C ARG A 56 -3.70 21.87 -14.77
N LYS A 57 -2.53 21.40 -15.21
CA LYS A 57 -1.66 22.13 -16.15
C LYS A 57 -2.00 21.87 -17.62
N GLY A 58 -3.02 21.07 -17.91
CA GLY A 58 -3.45 20.71 -19.27
C GLY A 58 -2.45 19.84 -20.03
N LYS A 59 -1.56 19.12 -19.33
CA LYS A 59 -0.47 18.32 -19.94
C LYS A 59 -0.74 16.81 -19.96
N VAL A 60 -2.00 16.40 -19.86
CA VAL A 60 -2.38 14.97 -19.88
C VAL A 60 -3.03 14.64 -21.22
N SER A 61 -2.66 13.49 -21.77
CA SER A 61 -3.28 12.92 -22.96
C SER A 61 -3.97 11.63 -22.56
N PHE A 62 -5.20 11.46 -23.01
CA PHE A 62 -5.96 10.22 -22.82
C PHE A 62 -5.92 9.44 -24.13
N PHE A 63 -5.78 8.12 -24.02
CA PHE A 63 -5.83 7.20 -25.14
C PHE A 63 -7.03 6.28 -24.94
N THR A 64 -7.79 6.02 -25.99
CA THR A 64 -8.87 5.06 -25.98
C THR A 64 -8.33 3.64 -26.15
N ALA A 65 -9.18 2.63 -25.92
CA ALA A 65 -8.81 1.25 -26.21
C ALA A 65 -8.51 1.02 -27.70
N GLU A 66 -9.18 1.78 -28.58
CA GLU A 66 -8.98 1.74 -30.04
C GLU A 66 -7.59 2.28 -30.42
N ASP A 67 -7.16 3.38 -29.79
CA ASP A 67 -5.81 3.96 -29.98
C ASP A 67 -4.67 3.00 -29.59
N ILE A 68 -4.93 2.06 -28.69
CA ILE A 68 -3.96 1.04 -28.24
C ILE A 68 -3.91 -0.14 -29.22
N LEU A 69 -5.04 -0.51 -29.81
CA LEU A 69 -5.16 -1.65 -30.73
C LEU A 69 -4.63 -1.35 -32.14
N GLU A 70 -4.56 -0.08 -32.54
CA GLU A 70 -4.00 0.36 -33.84
C GLU A 70 -2.47 0.57 -33.83
N LYS A 71 -1.76 0.13 -32.78
CA LYS A 71 -0.30 0.27 -32.62
C LYS A 71 0.44 -1.07 -32.73
#